data_AF-A0A6L2MFM0-F1
#
_entry.id   AF-A0A6L2MFM0-F1
#
_cell.length_a   1.000
_cell.length_b   1.000
_cell.length_c   1.000
_cell.angle_alpha   90.00
_cell.angle_beta   90.00
_cell.angle_gamma   90.00
#
_symmetry.space_group_name_H-M   'P 1'
#
loop_
_entity.id
_entity.type
_entity.pdbx_description
1 polymer ?
#
loop_
_entity_poly.entity_id
_entity_poly.type
_entity_poly.pdbx_seq_one_letter_code
_entity_poly.pdbx_strand_id
1 'polypeptide(L)'
;MITFEVLDELMEITGSTELHKRMRIWFVQEIAEEEGILRFLRDRYDELRRRSARRRVLIGEMETLEARGVAVDCLDCLKQTQVRETDMLAALTEVLVETQAGIHEKEGHVMVEYTVDEIHALVLKVIHEDSVRQKAMMDLVVQFDNAGAIKQDHRQAYEKCNDIPQETRTLIDTFLKRESDKDYEMNLAMYRKA
;
A
#
# COMPACT_ATOMS: atom_id res chain seq x y z
N MET A 1 -14.59 -24.65 -27.86
CA MET A 1 -13.27 -24.05 -28.15
C MET A 1 -12.76 -23.52 -26.83
N ILE A 2 -11.60 -23.98 -26.36
CA ILE A 2 -11.04 -23.50 -25.09
C ILE A 2 -10.30 -22.20 -25.41
N THR A 3 -10.68 -21.10 -24.76
CA THR A 3 -9.99 -19.81 -24.82
C THR A 3 -8.94 -19.75 -23.73
N PHE A 4 -7.76 -19.24 -24.04
CA PHE A 4 -6.65 -19.10 -23.09
C PHE A 4 -6.36 -17.61 -22.93
N GLU A 5 -7.16 -16.91 -22.13
CA GLU A 5 -7.15 -15.44 -22.02
C GLU A 5 -5.74 -14.84 -21.94
N VAL A 6 -4.87 -15.36 -21.05
CA VAL A 6 -3.49 -14.89 -20.88
C VAL A 6 -2.59 -15.18 -22.10
N LEU A 7 -2.74 -16.37 -22.70
CA LEU A 7 -1.92 -16.75 -23.87
C LEU A 7 -2.39 -16.05 -25.15
N ASP A 8 -3.68 -15.74 -25.22
CA ASP A 8 -4.31 -14.99 -26.31
C ASP A 8 -3.90 -13.51 -26.22
N GLU A 9 -3.91 -12.90 -25.03
CA GLU A 9 -3.38 -11.55 -24.80
C GLU A 9 -1.87 -11.47 -25.14
N LEU A 10 -1.08 -12.44 -24.69
CA LEU A 10 0.33 -12.51 -25.08
C LEU A 10 0.51 -12.71 -26.59
N MET A 11 -0.38 -13.44 -27.26
CA MET A 11 -0.33 -13.57 -28.72
C MET A 11 -0.63 -12.23 -29.40
N GLU A 12 -1.61 -11.47 -28.92
CA GLU A 12 -1.92 -10.14 -29.43
C GLU A 12 -0.76 -9.16 -29.24
N ILE A 13 -0.13 -9.16 -28.05
CA ILE A 13 0.98 -8.26 -27.73
C ILE A 13 2.25 -8.61 -28.53
N THR A 14 2.55 -9.89 -28.66
CA THR A 14 3.81 -10.35 -29.28
C THR A 14 3.71 -10.54 -30.79
N GLY A 15 2.49 -10.60 -31.34
CA GLY A 15 2.24 -10.98 -32.74
C GLY A 15 2.70 -12.40 -33.08
N SER A 16 3.04 -13.21 -32.07
CA SER A 16 3.66 -14.52 -32.23
C SER A 16 2.74 -15.64 -31.75
N THR A 17 2.55 -16.64 -32.61
CA THR A 17 1.90 -17.90 -32.24
C THR A 17 2.85 -18.85 -31.51
N GLU A 18 4.16 -18.56 -31.50
CA GLU A 18 5.16 -19.39 -30.84
C GLU A 18 5.11 -19.20 -29.32
N LEU A 19 4.72 -20.26 -28.61
CA LEU A 19 4.56 -20.25 -27.16
C LEU A 19 5.84 -19.84 -26.43
N HIS A 20 7.01 -20.27 -26.90
CA HIS A 20 8.28 -19.96 -26.24
C HIS A 20 8.61 -18.46 -26.24
N LYS A 21 8.27 -17.72 -27.31
CA LYS A 21 8.44 -16.25 -27.38
C LYS A 21 7.49 -15.55 -26.43
N ARG A 22 6.24 -16.00 -26.38
CA ARG A 22 5.22 -15.50 -25.45
C ARG A 22 5.64 -15.69 -23.99
N MET A 23 6.14 -16.87 -23.63
CA MET A 23 6.63 -17.16 -22.28
C MET A 23 7.87 -16.34 -21.91
N ARG A 24 8.78 -16.06 -22.86
CA ARG A 24 9.94 -15.21 -22.60
C ARG A 24 9.52 -13.78 -22.22
N ILE A 25 8.60 -13.20 -22.98
CA ILE A 25 8.08 -11.85 -22.70
C ILE A 25 7.34 -11.81 -21.35
N TRP A 26 6.60 -12.87 -21.02
CA TRP A 26 5.99 -13.02 -19.70
C TRP A 26 7.05 -13.02 -18.57
N PHE A 27 8.10 -13.83 -18.69
CA PHE A 27 9.16 -13.86 -17.67
C PHE A 27 9.89 -12.53 -17.50
N VAL A 28 10.10 -11.77 -18.57
CA VAL A 28 10.70 -10.43 -18.48
C VAL A 28 9.87 -9.49 -17.63
N GLN A 29 8.55 -9.53 -17.81
CA GLN A 29 7.65 -8.73 -17.00
C GLN A 29 7.66 -9.19 -15.53
N GLU A 30 7.56 -10.50 -15.32
CA GLU A 30 7.55 -11.07 -13.97
C GLU A 30 8.84 -10.73 -13.21
N ILE A 31 9.99 -10.77 -13.88
CA ILE A 31 11.28 -10.30 -13.34
C ILE A 31 11.18 -8.82 -12.94
N ALA A 32 10.69 -7.94 -13.82
CA ALA A 32 10.60 -6.51 -13.54
C ALA A 32 9.69 -6.19 -12.34
N GLU A 33 8.58 -6.92 -12.21
CA GLU A 33 7.66 -6.84 -11.06
C GLU A 33 8.34 -7.32 -9.77
N GLU A 34 8.97 -8.50 -9.81
CA GLU A 34 9.69 -9.09 -8.67
C GLU A 34 10.87 -8.23 -8.22
N GLU A 35 11.62 -7.62 -9.13
CA GLU A 35 12.66 -6.64 -8.79
C GLU A 35 12.09 -5.43 -8.06
N GLY A 36 10.89 -4.98 -8.45
CA GLY A 36 10.14 -3.92 -7.75
C GLY A 36 9.83 -4.31 -6.32
N ILE A 37 9.30 -5.52 -6.11
CA ILE A 37 9.02 -6.09 -4.80
C ILE A 37 10.31 -6.22 -3.99
N LEU A 38 11.39 -6.74 -4.59
CA LEU A 38 12.68 -6.91 -3.95
C LEU A 38 13.26 -5.57 -3.44
N ARG A 39 13.18 -4.51 -4.26
CA ARG A 39 13.59 -3.15 -3.85
C ARG A 39 12.79 -2.68 -2.64
N PHE A 40 11.46 -2.81 -2.70
CA PHE A 40 10.58 -2.44 -1.59
C PHE A 40 10.92 -3.21 -0.31
N LEU A 41 11.10 -4.53 -0.38
CA LEU A 41 11.45 -5.37 0.77
C LEU A 41 12.80 -4.97 1.36
N ARG A 42 13.79 -4.62 0.53
CA ARG A 42 15.11 -4.17 0.96
C ARG A 42 15.04 -2.86 1.74
N ASP A 43 14.24 -1.90 1.28
CA ASP A 43 14.02 -0.64 1.99
C ASP A 43 13.38 -0.87 3.37
N ARG A 44 12.38 -1.76 3.44
CA ARG A 44 11.72 -2.14 4.70
C ARG A 44 12.67 -2.86 5.65
N TYR A 45 13.51 -3.76 5.14
CA TYR A 45 14.55 -4.43 5.90
C TYR A 45 15.54 -3.42 6.51
N ASP A 46 16.04 -2.46 5.72
CA ASP A 46 16.99 -1.47 6.19
C ASP A 46 16.40 -0.52 7.25
N GLU A 47 15.13 -0.12 7.09
CA GLU A 47 14.42 0.66 8.11
C GLU A 47 14.29 -0.12 9.42
N LEU A 48 13.84 -1.37 9.34
CA LEU A 48 13.71 -2.25 10.49
C LEU A 48 15.05 -2.47 11.19
N ARG A 49 16.11 -2.71 10.42
CA ARG A 49 17.48 -2.91 10.91
C ARG A 49 18.00 -1.68 11.65
N ARG A 50 17.81 -0.48 11.10
CA ARG A 50 18.21 0.79 11.74
C ARG A 50 17.44 1.02 13.03
N ARG A 51 16.12 0.76 13.05
CA ARG A 51 15.27 0.89 14.23
C ARG A 51 15.66 -0.11 15.33
N SER A 52 15.91 -1.36 14.97
CA SER A 52 16.38 -2.43 15.87
C SER A 52 17.76 -2.10 16.47
N ALA A 53 18.68 -1.52 15.68
CA ALA A 53 19.96 -1.05 16.20
C ALA A 53 19.82 0.04 17.27
N ARG A 54 18.94 1.04 17.05
CA ARG A 54 18.64 2.07 18.05
C ARG A 54 18.04 1.48 19.33
N ARG A 55 17.13 0.52 19.20
CA ARG A 55 16.51 -0.15 20.36
C ARG A 55 17.53 -0.94 21.18
N ARG A 56 18.48 -1.63 20.55
CA ARG A 56 19.55 -2.33 21.27
C ARG A 56 20.38 -1.39 22.16
N VAL A 57 20.66 -0.18 21.69
CA VAL A 57 21.33 0.84 22.50
C VAL A 57 20.48 1.21 23.72
N LEU A 58 19.18 1.50 23.50
CA LEU A 58 18.25 1.82 24.58
C LEU A 58 18.11 0.69 25.61
N ILE A 59 18.09 -0.57 25.16
CA ILE A 59 18.06 -1.73 26.06
C ILE A 59 19.30 -1.72 26.96
N GLY A 60 20.49 -1.50 26.39
CA GLY A 60 21.73 -1.40 27.18
C GLY A 60 21.69 -0.27 28.22
N GLU A 61 21.15 0.90 27.86
CA GLU A 61 20.96 2.01 28.80
C GLU A 61 19.98 1.64 29.93
N MET A 62 18.87 1.01 29.58
CA MET A 62 17.84 0.57 30.53
C MET A 62 18.34 -0.52 31.47
N GLU A 63 19.22 -1.43 31.02
CA GLU A 63 19.88 -2.42 31.88
C GLU A 63 20.72 -1.75 32.98
N THR A 64 21.35 -0.59 32.69
CA THR A 64 22.08 0.16 33.73
C THR A 64 21.15 0.80 34.77
N LEU A 65 19.92 1.15 34.38
CA LEU A 65 18.90 1.71 35.27
C LEU A 65 18.24 0.61 36.11
N GLU A 66 18.00 -0.56 35.52
CA GLU A 66 17.50 -1.75 36.22
C GLU A 66 18.47 -2.17 37.34
N ALA A 67 19.78 -2.15 37.08
CA ALA A 67 20.80 -2.43 38.09
C ALA A 67 20.74 -1.45 39.29
N ARG A 68 20.09 -0.29 39.12
CA ARG A 68 19.82 0.70 40.18
C ARG A 68 18.41 0.58 40.79
N GLY A 69 17.65 -0.45 40.41
CA GLY A 69 16.30 -0.72 40.89
C GLY A 69 15.19 0.11 40.23
N VAL A 70 15.42 0.64 39.01
CA VAL A 70 14.47 1.53 38.32
C VAL A 70 13.93 0.88 37.04
N ALA A 71 12.62 1.01 36.79
CA ALA A 71 11.95 0.74 35.49
C ALA A 71 12.08 -0.68 34.89
N VAL A 72 11.99 -1.72 35.72
CA VAL A 72 12.08 -3.14 35.33
C VAL A 72 11.05 -3.54 34.25
N ASP A 73 9.77 -3.20 34.43
CA ASP A 73 8.69 -3.62 33.51
C ASP A 73 8.89 -3.10 32.08
N CYS A 74 9.43 -1.89 31.93
CA CYS A 74 9.70 -1.28 30.63
C CYS A 74 10.84 -2.02 29.90
N LEU A 75 11.85 -2.48 30.64
CA LEU A 75 12.98 -3.21 30.07
C LEU A 75 12.56 -4.59 29.57
N ASP A 76 11.74 -5.31 30.33
CA ASP A 76 11.20 -6.61 29.88
C ASP A 76 10.38 -6.47 28.60
N CYS A 77 9.51 -5.45 28.53
CA CYS A 77 8.76 -5.14 27.32
C CYS A 77 9.67 -4.83 26.12
N LEU A 78 10.74 -4.04 26.33
CA LEU A 78 11.73 -3.73 25.29
C LEU A 78 12.46 -4.98 24.81
N LYS A 79 12.88 -5.88 25.72
CA LYS A 79 13.55 -7.14 25.37
C LYS A 79 12.63 -8.05 24.56
N GLN A 80 11.38 -8.23 24.99
CA GLN A 80 10.40 -9.04 24.26
C GLN A 80 10.11 -8.49 22.86
N THR A 81 9.91 -7.18 22.73
CA THR A 81 9.66 -6.55 21.43
C THR A 81 10.90 -6.52 20.54
N GLN A 82 12.11 -6.51 21.10
CA GLN A 82 13.36 -6.66 20.37
C GLN A 82 13.54 -8.07 19.79
N VAL A 83 13.16 -9.11 20.53
CA VAL A 83 13.15 -10.49 20.01
C VAL A 83 12.25 -10.59 18.78
N ARG A 84 10.99 -10.12 18.90
CA ARG A 84 10.03 -10.11 17.78
C ARG A 84 10.56 -9.36 16.54
N GLU A 85 11.27 -8.26 16.72
CA GLU A 85 11.89 -7.53 15.60
C GLU A 85 13.06 -8.25 14.97
N THR A 86 13.80 -9.00 15.76
CA THR A 86 14.88 -9.85 15.27
C THR A 86 14.30 -11.00 14.45
N ASP A 87 13.21 -11.60 14.91
CA ASP A 87 12.48 -12.64 14.17
C ASP A 87 11.92 -12.11 12.84
N MET A 88 11.34 -10.90 12.83
CA MET A 88 10.89 -10.25 11.59
C MET A 88 12.04 -9.96 10.61
N LEU A 89 13.23 -9.58 11.10
CA LEU A 89 14.40 -9.38 10.24
C LEU A 89 14.86 -10.70 9.61
N ALA A 90 14.83 -11.80 10.36
CA ALA A 90 15.16 -13.13 9.84
C ALA A 90 14.18 -13.55 8.73
N ALA A 91 12.88 -13.43 8.98
CA ALA A 91 11.85 -13.74 7.99
C ALA A 91 11.98 -12.87 6.72
N LEU A 92 12.23 -11.57 6.87
CA LEU A 92 12.47 -10.69 5.72
C LEU A 92 13.73 -11.08 4.94
N THR A 93 14.77 -11.55 5.63
CA THR A 93 15.99 -12.02 4.97
C THR A 93 15.71 -13.25 4.11
N GLU A 94 14.95 -14.21 4.63
CA GLU A 94 14.54 -15.41 3.87
C GLU A 94 13.74 -15.02 2.62
N VAL A 95 12.73 -14.14 2.76
CA VAL A 95 11.95 -13.66 1.61
C VAL A 95 12.85 -12.97 0.58
N LEU A 96 13.78 -12.11 1.00
CA LEU A 96 14.71 -11.43 0.09
C LEU A 96 15.57 -12.44 -0.70
N VAL A 97 16.06 -13.49 -0.04
CA VAL A 97 16.87 -14.55 -0.68
C VAL A 97 16.03 -15.32 -1.69
N GLU A 98 14.84 -15.76 -1.30
CA GLU A 98 13.93 -16.52 -2.18
C GLU A 98 13.48 -15.69 -3.38
N THR A 99 13.09 -14.43 -3.18
CA THR A 99 12.74 -13.53 -4.31
C THR A 99 13.92 -13.35 -5.26
N GLN A 100 15.13 -13.15 -4.73
CA GLN A 100 16.32 -13.01 -5.57
C GLN A 100 16.62 -14.30 -6.34
N ALA A 101 16.46 -15.48 -5.72
CA ALA A 101 16.66 -16.77 -6.39
C ALA A 101 15.64 -16.99 -7.52
N GLY A 102 14.36 -16.68 -7.27
CA GLY A 102 13.30 -16.77 -8.28
C GLY A 102 13.55 -15.85 -9.48
N ILE A 103 14.09 -14.65 -9.26
CA ILE A 103 14.51 -13.75 -10.35
C ILE A 103 15.62 -14.42 -11.19
N HIS A 104 16.68 -14.92 -10.55
CA HIS A 104 17.80 -15.55 -11.27
C HIS A 104 17.36 -16.80 -12.06
N GLU A 105 16.42 -17.59 -11.53
CA GLU A 105 15.85 -18.74 -12.25
C GLU A 105 15.19 -18.28 -13.56
N LYS A 106 14.35 -17.23 -13.49
CA LYS A 106 13.68 -16.67 -14.67
C LYS A 106 14.69 -16.04 -15.65
N GLU A 107 15.71 -15.32 -15.16
CA GLU A 107 16.77 -14.75 -16.00
C GLU A 107 17.50 -15.82 -16.83
N GLY A 108 17.75 -16.99 -16.24
CA GLY A 108 18.33 -18.15 -16.94
C GLY A 108 17.50 -18.61 -18.14
N HIS A 109 16.18 -18.42 -18.10
CA HIS A 109 15.27 -18.73 -19.21
C HIS A 109 15.14 -17.59 -20.24
N VAL A 110 15.47 -16.36 -19.84
CA VAL A 110 15.37 -15.15 -20.68
C VAL A 110 16.66 -14.88 -21.47
N MET A 111 17.82 -15.40 -21.04
CA MET A 111 19.16 -15.16 -21.63
C MET A 111 19.43 -15.67 -23.07
N VAL A 112 18.40 -15.82 -23.90
CA VAL A 112 18.53 -16.01 -25.35
C VAL A 112 18.28 -14.66 -26.03
N GLU A 113 19.22 -14.22 -26.89
CA GLU A 113 19.18 -12.92 -27.58
C GLU A 113 17.78 -12.50 -28.02
N TYR A 114 17.37 -11.29 -27.63
CA TYR A 114 16.11 -10.72 -28.06
C TYR A 114 16.11 -10.45 -29.56
N THR A 115 15.07 -10.86 -30.26
CA THR A 115 14.84 -10.38 -31.61
C THR A 115 14.35 -8.94 -31.59
N VAL A 116 14.51 -8.22 -32.71
CA VAL A 116 13.96 -6.85 -32.86
C VAL A 116 12.44 -6.83 -32.63
N ASP A 117 11.74 -7.88 -33.03
CA ASP A 117 10.29 -8.01 -32.84
C ASP A 117 9.92 -8.17 -31.36
N GLU A 118 10.71 -8.93 -30.59
CA GLU A 118 10.52 -9.09 -29.15
C GLU A 118 10.73 -7.76 -28.40
N ILE A 119 11.76 -7.00 -28.80
CA ILE A 119 12.00 -5.65 -28.26
C ILE A 119 10.83 -4.72 -28.60
N HIS A 120 10.34 -4.76 -29.85
CA HIS A 120 9.22 -3.93 -30.28
C HIS A 120 7.94 -4.25 -29.51
N ALA A 121 7.63 -5.52 -29.30
CA ALA A 121 6.48 -5.96 -28.49
C ALA A 121 6.58 -5.47 -27.04
N LEU A 122 7.75 -5.59 -26.41
CA LEU A 122 7.99 -5.08 -25.06
C LEU A 122 7.77 -3.57 -24.97
N VAL A 123 8.27 -2.80 -25.94
CA VAL A 123 8.10 -1.34 -25.98
C VAL A 123 6.63 -0.96 -26.14
N LEU A 124 5.89 -1.59 -27.06
CA LEU A 124 4.46 -1.32 -27.25
C LEU A 124 3.65 -1.62 -25.98
N LYS A 125 3.96 -2.70 -25.29
CA LYS A 125 3.31 -3.06 -24.03
C LYS A 125 3.57 -2.01 -22.95
N VAL A 126 4.83 -1.58 -22.78
CA VAL A 126 5.18 -0.51 -21.82
C VAL A 126 4.46 0.79 -22.14
N ILE A 127 4.33 1.15 -23.42
CA ILE A 127 3.56 2.33 -23.85
C ILE A 127 2.08 2.18 -23.46
N HIS A 128 1.51 0.99 -23.65
CA HIS A 128 0.12 0.73 -23.28
C HIS A 128 -0.10 0.86 -21.77
N GLU A 129 0.73 0.18 -20.96
CA GLU A 129 0.67 0.24 -19.49
C GLU A 129 0.87 1.67 -18.97
N ASP A 130 1.81 2.43 -19.55
CA ASP A 130 2.01 3.84 -19.23
C ASP A 130 0.79 4.69 -19.58
N SER A 131 0.15 4.45 -20.73
CA SER A 131 -1.07 5.16 -21.12
C SER A 131 -2.23 4.93 -20.15
N VAL A 132 -2.40 3.69 -19.67
CA VAL A 132 -3.42 3.34 -18.67
C VAL A 132 -3.13 4.04 -17.35
N ARG A 133 -1.87 4.03 -16.90
CA ARG A 133 -1.43 4.71 -15.68
C ARG A 133 -1.60 6.23 -15.77
N GLN A 134 -1.23 6.84 -16.89
CA GLN A 134 -1.43 8.28 -17.12
C GLN A 134 -2.92 8.66 -17.07
N LYS A 135 -3.79 7.83 -17.66
CA LYS A 135 -5.24 8.04 -17.57
C LYS A 135 -5.73 7.98 -16.12
N ALA A 136 -5.33 6.97 -15.36
CA ALA A 136 -5.70 6.85 -13.95
C ALA A 136 -5.21 8.04 -13.11
N MET A 137 -3.99 8.55 -13.37
CA MET A 137 -3.48 9.77 -12.73
C MET A 137 -4.33 10.99 -13.07
N MET A 138 -4.74 11.12 -14.33
CA MET A 138 -5.60 12.23 -14.76
C MET A 138 -6.97 12.17 -14.07
N ASP A 139 -7.57 10.98 -13.96
CA ASP A 139 -8.83 10.78 -13.25
C ASP A 139 -8.71 11.13 -11.76
N LEU A 140 -7.57 10.80 -11.12
CA LEU A 140 -7.28 11.19 -9.73
C LEU A 140 -7.13 12.70 -9.56
N VAL A 141 -6.48 13.39 -10.50
CA VAL A 141 -6.37 14.86 -10.47
C VAL A 141 -7.76 15.50 -10.52
N VAL A 142 -8.63 15.03 -11.42
CA VAL A 142 -10.02 15.52 -11.51
C VAL A 142 -10.78 15.28 -10.20
N GLN A 143 -10.61 14.11 -9.58
CA GLN A 143 -11.23 13.84 -8.27
C GLN A 143 -10.72 14.78 -7.18
N PHE A 144 -9.41 15.08 -7.17
CA PHE A 144 -8.81 15.98 -6.21
C PHE A 144 -9.32 17.42 -6.37
N ASP A 145 -9.43 17.91 -7.61
CA ASP A 145 -9.97 19.25 -7.89
C ASP A 145 -11.44 19.36 -7.46
N ASN A 146 -12.24 18.34 -7.76
CA ASN A 146 -13.64 18.26 -7.31
C ASN A 146 -13.75 18.27 -5.78
N ALA A 147 -12.92 17.48 -5.10
CA ALA A 147 -12.87 17.46 -3.64
C ALA A 147 -12.41 18.82 -3.06
N GLY A 148 -11.49 19.50 -3.76
CA GLY A 148 -11.04 20.85 -3.43
C GLY A 148 -12.17 21.87 -3.51
N ALA A 149 -12.97 21.84 -4.58
CA ALA A 149 -14.13 22.71 -4.75
C ALA A 149 -15.18 22.47 -3.65
N ILE A 150 -15.55 21.21 -3.39
CA ILE A 150 -16.49 20.85 -2.32
C ILE A 150 -15.99 21.33 -0.96
N LYS A 151 -14.70 21.16 -0.67
CA LYS A 151 -14.08 21.64 0.58
C LYS A 151 -14.16 23.17 0.69
N GLN A 152 -13.97 23.89 -0.41
CA GLN A 152 -14.08 25.34 -0.43
C GLN A 152 -15.52 25.81 -0.21
N ASP A 153 -16.50 25.15 -0.81
CA ASP A 153 -17.93 25.43 -0.59
C ASP A 153 -18.32 25.20 0.87
N HIS A 154 -17.88 24.09 1.47
CA HIS A 154 -18.08 23.84 2.90
C HIS A 154 -17.45 24.91 3.79
N ARG A 155 -16.25 25.38 3.46
CA ARG A 155 -15.60 26.48 4.19
C ARG A 155 -16.41 27.76 4.11
N GLN A 156 -16.87 28.14 2.91
CA GLN A 156 -17.70 29.33 2.73
C GLN A 156 -19.03 29.24 3.48
N ALA A 157 -19.66 28.05 3.47
CA ALA A 157 -20.88 27.81 4.24
C ALA A 157 -20.62 27.96 5.74
N TYR A 158 -19.52 27.40 6.25
CA TYR A 158 -19.13 27.52 7.64
C TYR A 158 -18.83 28.97 8.05
N GLU A 159 -18.11 29.73 7.21
CA GLU A 159 -17.83 31.15 7.45
C GLU A 159 -19.12 31.98 7.55
N LYS A 160 -20.10 31.74 6.68
CA LYS A 160 -21.43 32.38 6.77
C LYS A 160 -22.16 32.04 8.07
N CYS A 161 -21.91 30.86 8.64
CA CYS A 161 -22.48 30.44 9.91
C CYS A 161 -21.75 31.01 11.13
N ASN A 162 -20.51 31.52 10.96
CA ASN A 162 -19.77 32.13 12.07
C ASN A 162 -20.36 33.47 12.52
N ASP A 163 -21.14 34.16 11.67
CA ASP A 163 -21.82 35.40 12.05
C ASP A 163 -23.19 35.17 12.72
N ILE A 164 -23.58 33.90 12.93
CA ILE A 164 -24.84 33.57 13.63
C ILE A 164 -24.71 33.98 15.10
N PRO A 165 -25.64 34.81 15.63
CA PRO A 165 -25.67 35.16 17.04
C PRO A 165 -25.72 33.92 17.94
N GLN A 166 -25.06 33.99 19.10
CA GLN A 166 -24.94 32.85 20.01
C GLN A 166 -26.31 32.27 20.45
N GLU A 167 -27.34 33.13 20.57
CA GLU A 167 -28.72 32.74 20.87
C GLU A 167 -29.31 31.85 19.76
N THR A 168 -29.12 32.24 18.49
CA THR A 168 -29.57 31.46 17.34
C THR A 168 -28.82 30.15 17.20
N ARG A 169 -27.50 30.11 17.49
CA ARG A 169 -26.73 28.84 17.55
C ARG A 169 -27.30 27.88 18.59
N THR A 170 -27.59 28.40 19.78
CA THR A 170 -28.16 27.60 20.88
C THR A 170 -29.52 27.00 20.51
N LEU A 171 -30.36 27.75 19.78
CA LEU A 171 -31.63 27.25 19.24
C LEU A 171 -31.45 26.14 18.19
N ILE A 172 -30.50 26.32 17.27
CA ILE A 172 -30.17 25.31 16.24
C ILE A 172 -29.66 24.03 16.89
N ASP A 173 -28.74 24.12 17.86
CA ASP A 173 -28.20 22.96 18.57
C ASP A 173 -29.29 22.20 19.33
N THR A 174 -30.19 22.93 20.00
CA THR A 174 -31.34 22.34 20.71
C THR A 174 -32.27 21.60 19.75
N PHE A 175 -32.53 22.16 18.57
CA PHE A 175 -33.35 21.52 17.54
C PHE A 175 -32.69 20.26 16.98
N LEU A 176 -31.42 20.35 16.56
CA LEU A 176 -30.66 19.22 16.01
C LEU A 176 -30.54 18.07 17.03
N LYS A 177 -30.32 18.40 18.30
CA LYS A 177 -30.27 17.40 19.37
C LYS A 177 -31.60 16.67 19.52
N ARG A 178 -32.72 17.41 19.50
CA ARG A 178 -34.06 16.83 19.61
C ARG A 178 -34.39 15.89 18.45
N GLU A 179 -34.02 16.26 17.22
CA GLU A 179 -34.22 15.39 16.05
C GLU A 179 -33.32 14.15 16.10
N SER A 180 -32.04 14.32 16.46
CA SER A 180 -31.12 13.20 16.64
C SER A 180 -31.60 12.20 17.70
N ASP A 181 -32.18 12.68 18.80
CA ASP A 181 -32.72 11.82 19.85
C ASP A 181 -33.95 11.04 19.35
N LYS A 182 -34.82 11.66 18.54
CA LYS A 182 -35.94 10.97 17.89
C LYS A 182 -35.49 9.89 16.92
N ASP A 183 -34.49 10.18 16.09
CA ASP A 183 -33.93 9.20 15.14
C ASP A 183 -33.27 8.03 15.88
N TYR A 184 -32.57 8.31 16.97
CA TYR A 184 -32.00 7.29 17.83
C TYR A 184 -33.08 6.40 18.47
N GLU A 185 -34.15 6.99 19.01
CA GLU A 185 -35.28 6.25 19.58
C GLU A 185 -36.03 5.42 18.53
N MET A 186 -36.24 5.98 17.33
CA MET A 186 -36.86 5.28 16.21
C MET A 186 -36.03 4.06 15.79
N ASN A 187 -34.71 4.23 15.63
CA ASN A 187 -33.80 3.13 15.34
C ASN A 187 -33.82 2.07 16.45
N LEU A 188 -33.76 2.48 17.71
CA LEU A 188 -33.81 1.58 18.86
C LEU A 188 -35.13 0.78 18.92
N ALA A 189 -36.26 1.40 18.55
CA ALA A 189 -37.57 0.75 18.48
C ALA A 189 -37.67 -0.29 17.35
N MET A 190 -36.97 -0.06 16.22
CA MET A 190 -36.89 -1.06 15.15
C MET A 190 -36.15 -2.32 15.60
N TYR A 191 -35.04 -2.18 16.34
CA TYR A 191 -34.24 -3.32 16.81
C TYR A 191 -34.86 -4.11 17.97
N ARG A 192 -35.84 -3.56 18.69
CA ARG A 192 -36.58 -4.28 19.76
C ARG A 192 -37.77 -5.09 19.27
N LYS A 193 -38.14 -4.97 17.98
CA LYS A 193 -39.25 -5.70 17.35
C LYS A 193 -38.79 -6.86 16.45
N ALA A 194 -37.48 -7.10 16.34
CA ALA A 194 -36.88 -8.28 15.74
C ALA A 194 -36.53 -9.30 16.84
#